data_AF-A0A4U7EV48-F1
#
_entry.id   AF-A0A4U7EV48-F1
#
_cell.length_a   1.000
_cell.length_b   1.000
_cell.length_c   1.000
_cell.angle_alpha   90.00
_cell.angle_beta   90.00
_cell.angle_gamma   90.00
#
_symmetry.space_group_name_H-M   'P 1'
#
loop_
_entity.id
_entity.type
_entity.pdbx_description
1 polymer ?
#
loop_
_entity_poly.entity_id
_entity_poly.type
_entity_poly.pdbx_seq_one_letter_code
_entity_poly.pdbx_strand_id
1 'polypeptide(L)'
;MPNAGLAYTVLGRAAENERILDAVSNHLNSTPSGTVDVVVDDLAPLAVREGVDSAVTFVDGLLERGRGRAARIAIGCSFEASGELLSRAGARVDSVVGTEVAAAVERLSRDDPTTFGYVRRHWAEAKRGIEACDRNYPQSKQVHAALMEPETTPRTLGATLSGLVTLGALDTWGNTVGSTRYDLTAYRPDRTWAVGAALAATDSDD
;
A
#
# COMPACT_ATOMS: atom_id res chain seq x y z
N MET A 1 16.44 -6.08 9.78
CA MET A 1 15.35 -6.08 10.77
C MET A 1 14.04 -6.13 9.99
N PRO A 2 13.03 -6.93 10.37
CA PRO A 2 11.89 -7.16 9.50
C PRO A 2 10.89 -6.00 9.60
N ASN A 3 10.63 -5.34 8.47
CA ASN A 3 9.46 -4.51 8.14
C ASN A 3 8.76 -3.80 9.32
N ALA A 4 9.37 -2.72 9.84
CA ALA A 4 8.80 -1.89 10.91
C ALA A 4 7.65 -0.98 10.42
N GLY A 5 6.55 -1.57 9.94
CA GLY A 5 5.34 -0.82 9.64
C GLY A 5 4.27 -1.52 8.79
N LEU A 6 4.37 -2.83 8.57
CA LEU A 6 3.34 -3.58 7.83
C LEU A 6 2.71 -4.66 8.72
N ALA A 7 1.50 -4.42 9.21
CA ALA A 7 0.64 -5.47 9.71
C ALA A 7 -0.30 -5.90 8.58
N TYR A 8 0.11 -6.90 7.79
CA TYR A 8 -0.74 -7.52 6.79
C TYR A 8 -1.62 -8.57 7.46
N THR A 9 -2.93 -8.35 7.51
CA THR A 9 -3.90 -9.35 7.94
C THR A 9 -4.79 -9.69 6.77
N VAL A 10 -4.63 -10.89 6.23
CA VAL A 10 -5.59 -11.46 5.28
C VAL A 10 -6.85 -11.77 6.07
N LEU A 11 -8.00 -11.27 5.60
CA LEU A 11 -9.33 -11.69 6.07
C LEU A 11 -9.61 -13.13 5.58
N GLY A 12 -8.81 -14.09 6.07
CA GLY A 12 -9.00 -15.51 5.84
C GLY A 12 -10.33 -15.99 6.45
N ARG A 13 -10.84 -17.11 5.93
CA ARG A 13 -12.09 -17.73 6.43
C ARG A 13 -12.03 -17.93 7.95
N ALA A 14 -13.02 -17.35 8.64
CA ALA A 14 -13.38 -17.54 10.05
C ALA A 14 -12.63 -16.74 11.15
N ALA A 15 -11.94 -15.65 10.83
CA ALA A 15 -11.52 -14.71 11.88
C ALA A 15 -12.70 -13.83 12.35
N GLU A 16 -13.00 -13.84 13.65
CA GLU A 16 -13.99 -12.94 14.27
C GLU A 16 -13.51 -11.49 14.15
N ASN A 17 -14.36 -10.59 13.64
CA ASN A 17 -14.04 -9.18 13.39
C ASN A 17 -13.36 -8.48 14.58
N GLU A 18 -13.82 -8.75 15.82
CA GLU A 18 -13.22 -8.18 17.04
C GLU A 18 -11.77 -8.62 17.25
N ARG A 19 -11.42 -9.89 16.97
CA ARG A 19 -10.03 -10.37 17.13
C ARG A 19 -9.07 -9.66 16.18
N ILE A 20 -9.54 -9.34 14.97
CA ILE A 20 -8.77 -8.59 13.98
C ILE A 20 -8.55 -7.16 14.46
N LEU A 21 -9.62 -6.51 14.92
CA LEU A 21 -9.55 -5.15 15.45
C LEU A 21 -8.63 -5.07 16.67
N ASP A 22 -8.64 -6.07 17.55
CA ASP A 22 -7.74 -6.15 18.70
C ASP A 22 -6.28 -6.39 18.28
N ALA A 23 -6.04 -7.24 17.28
CA ALA A 23 -4.69 -7.45 16.73
C ALA A 23 -4.11 -6.16 16.13
N VAL A 24 -4.90 -5.44 15.33
CA VAL A 24 -4.52 -4.14 14.76
C VAL A 24 -4.24 -3.13 15.87
N SER A 25 -5.13 -3.05 16.87
CA SER A 25 -4.96 -2.14 18.02
C SER A 25 -3.67 -2.42 18.79
N ASN A 26 -3.39 -3.69 19.07
CA ASN A 26 -2.17 -4.09 19.77
C ASN A 26 -0.92 -3.68 18.99
N HIS A 27 -0.93 -3.82 17.66
CA HIS A 27 0.18 -3.39 16.81
C HIS A 27 0.35 -1.87 16.78
N LEU A 28 -0.75 -1.12 16.65
CA LEU A 28 -0.72 0.35 16.70
C LEU A 28 -0.23 0.87 18.06
N ASN A 29 -0.53 0.13 19.14
CA ASN A 29 -0.07 0.47 20.48
C ASN A 29 1.43 0.19 20.72
N SER A 30 2.01 -0.78 20.00
CA SER A 30 3.44 -1.07 20.07
C SER A 30 4.33 -0.15 19.24
N THR A 31 3.73 0.76 18.46
CA THR A 31 4.42 1.59 17.48
C THR A 31 4.18 3.07 17.77
N PRO A 32 5.12 3.99 17.46
CA PRO A 32 4.88 5.43 17.59
C PRO A 32 3.62 5.87 16.84
N SER A 33 2.91 6.85 17.40
CA SER A 33 1.67 7.35 16.78
C SER A 33 1.98 8.11 15.50
N GLY A 34 1.14 7.94 14.48
CA GLY A 34 1.29 8.61 13.19
C GLY A 34 2.41 8.06 12.32
N THR A 35 2.91 6.85 12.60
CA THR A 35 3.93 6.20 11.75
C THR A 35 3.41 4.95 11.03
N VAL A 36 2.19 4.53 11.31
CA VAL A 36 1.59 3.30 10.76
C VAL A 36 0.40 3.68 9.88
N ASP A 37 0.45 3.29 8.62
CA ASP A 37 -0.72 3.30 7.73
C ASP A 37 -1.40 1.93 7.81
N VAL A 38 -2.73 1.92 7.89
CA VAL A 38 -3.54 0.70 7.93
C VAL A 38 -4.22 0.52 6.58
N VAL A 39 -4.08 -0.68 6.00
CA VAL A 39 -4.67 -1.02 4.71
C VAL A 39 -5.53 -2.28 4.87
N VAL A 40 -6.81 -2.19 4.52
CA VAL A 40 -7.70 -3.34 4.39
C VAL A 40 -7.70 -3.75 2.92
N ASP A 41 -7.42 -5.02 2.62
CA ASP A 41 -7.19 -5.49 1.24
C ASP A 41 -8.46 -5.51 0.37
N ASP A 42 -9.51 -6.23 0.79
CA ASP A 42 -10.82 -6.19 0.14
C ASP A 42 -11.94 -6.37 1.17
N LEU A 43 -12.87 -5.41 1.23
CA LEU A 43 -14.08 -5.50 2.05
C LEU A 43 -15.19 -6.34 1.40
N ALA A 44 -15.17 -6.54 0.09
CA ALA A 44 -16.26 -7.22 -0.61
C ALA A 44 -16.53 -8.64 -0.05
N PRO A 45 -15.51 -9.48 0.25
CA PRO A 45 -15.74 -10.80 0.83
C PRO A 45 -16.44 -10.75 2.19
N LEU A 46 -16.15 -9.73 3.01
CA LEU A 46 -16.80 -9.53 4.31
C LEU A 46 -18.26 -9.12 4.13
N ALA A 47 -18.54 -8.20 3.21
CA ALA A 47 -19.90 -7.78 2.91
C ALA A 47 -20.75 -8.90 2.31
N VAL A 48 -20.17 -9.76 1.46
CA VAL A 48 -20.84 -10.95 0.91
C VAL A 48 -21.16 -11.97 2.00
N ARG A 49 -20.26 -12.14 2.98
CA ARG A 49 -20.42 -13.16 4.03
C ARG A 49 -21.33 -12.72 5.18
N GLU A 50 -21.22 -11.47 5.62
CA GLU A 50 -21.83 -10.97 6.86
C GLU A 50 -22.76 -9.77 6.64
N GLY A 51 -22.89 -9.30 5.39
CA GLY A 51 -23.71 -8.15 5.01
C GLY A 51 -22.94 -6.83 5.04
N VAL A 52 -23.48 -5.85 4.30
CA VAL A 52 -22.90 -4.50 4.17
C VAL A 52 -22.80 -3.79 5.52
N ASP A 53 -23.80 -3.95 6.40
CA ASP A 53 -23.79 -3.32 7.74
C ASP A 53 -22.66 -3.85 8.63
N SER A 54 -22.36 -5.15 8.56
CA SER A 54 -21.25 -5.75 9.31
C SER A 54 -19.90 -5.26 8.79
N ALA A 55 -19.74 -5.19 7.46
CA ALA A 55 -18.53 -4.64 6.86
C ALA A 55 -18.33 -3.15 7.22
N VAL A 56 -19.41 -2.37 7.21
CA VAL A 56 -19.38 -0.97 7.64
C VAL A 56 -19.02 -0.84 9.13
N THR A 57 -19.58 -1.69 9.99
CA THR A 57 -19.28 -1.71 11.43
C THR A 57 -17.82 -2.05 11.69
N PHE A 58 -17.25 -2.97 10.90
CA PHE A 58 -15.82 -3.29 10.95
C PHE A 58 -14.96 -2.06 10.62
N VAL A 59 -15.31 -1.31 9.58
CA VAL A 59 -14.62 -0.05 9.24
C VAL A 59 -14.72 0.97 10.36
N ASP A 60 -15.92 1.18 10.93
CA ASP A 60 -16.12 2.09 12.04
C ASP A 60 -15.27 1.70 13.26
N GLY A 61 -15.18 0.40 13.57
CA GLY A 61 -14.34 -0.13 14.64
C GLY A 61 -12.84 0.08 14.40
N LEU A 62 -12.40 -0.04 13.14
CA LEU A 62 -11.01 0.20 12.73
C LEU A 62 -10.65 1.69 12.88
N LEU A 63 -11.54 2.57 12.43
CA LEU A 63 -11.35 4.02 12.54
C LEU A 63 -11.28 4.45 14.01
N GLU A 64 -12.17 3.94 14.86
CA GLU A 64 -12.18 4.30 16.28
C GLU A 64 -10.90 3.88 16.99
N ARG A 65 -10.39 2.68 16.70
CA ARG A 65 -9.13 2.16 17.26
C ARG A 65 -7.89 2.81 16.67
N GLY A 66 -7.97 3.26 15.42
CA GLY A 66 -6.88 3.93 14.70
C GLY A 66 -6.76 5.43 14.98
N ARG A 67 -7.81 6.07 15.53
CA ARG A 67 -7.84 7.52 15.78
C ARG A 67 -6.63 8.01 16.57
N GLY A 68 -5.90 8.96 15.99
CA GLY A 68 -4.71 9.57 16.59
C GLY A 68 -3.51 8.63 16.70
N ARG A 69 -3.58 7.41 16.16
CA ARG A 69 -2.51 6.40 16.18
C ARG A 69 -2.06 6.02 14.78
N ALA A 70 -3.00 5.78 13.87
CA ALA A 70 -2.70 5.56 12.47
C ALA A 70 -2.41 6.91 11.78
N ALA A 71 -1.45 6.91 10.85
CA ALA A 71 -1.22 8.03 9.94
C ALA A 71 -2.27 8.10 8.84
N ARG A 72 -2.73 6.93 8.38
CA ARG A 72 -3.73 6.78 7.32
C ARG A 72 -4.48 5.45 7.47
N ILE A 73 -5.73 5.41 7.04
CA ILE A 73 -6.55 4.20 6.91
C ILE A 73 -7.10 4.15 5.48
N ALA A 74 -6.64 3.19 4.68
CA ALA A 74 -7.09 2.94 3.31
C ALA A 74 -7.77 1.57 3.21
N ILE A 75 -8.76 1.44 2.33
CA ILE A 75 -9.51 0.20 2.19
C ILE A 75 -9.70 -0.16 0.72
N GLY A 76 -9.34 -1.36 0.33
CA GLY A 76 -9.70 -1.91 -0.96
C GLY A 76 -11.13 -2.44 -0.99
N CYS A 77 -11.73 -2.32 -2.17
CA CYS A 77 -13.09 -2.78 -2.42
C CYS A 77 -13.17 -3.26 -3.87
N SER A 78 -13.37 -4.56 -4.08
CA SER A 78 -13.52 -5.11 -5.43
C SER A 78 -14.82 -4.63 -6.10
N PHE A 79 -14.81 -4.57 -7.43
CA PHE A 79 -15.94 -4.07 -8.25
C PHE A 79 -17.24 -4.88 -8.07
N GLU A 80 -17.15 -6.09 -7.51
CA GLU A 80 -18.30 -6.93 -7.16
C GLU A 80 -18.96 -6.51 -5.84
N ALA A 81 -18.33 -5.63 -5.06
CA ALA A 81 -18.96 -4.98 -3.93
C ALA A 81 -20.13 -4.12 -4.40
N SER A 82 -21.26 -4.21 -3.71
CA SER A 82 -22.39 -3.34 -4.00
C SER A 82 -21.96 -1.87 -3.90
N GLY A 83 -22.40 -1.02 -4.84
CA GLY A 83 -22.11 0.42 -4.80
C GLY A 83 -22.51 1.08 -3.47
N GLU A 84 -23.43 0.44 -2.73
CA GLU A 84 -23.78 0.81 -1.36
C GLU A 84 -22.62 0.65 -0.37
N LEU A 85 -21.86 -0.45 -0.42
CA LEU A 85 -20.69 -0.65 0.44
C LEU A 85 -19.62 0.41 0.16
N LEU A 86 -19.32 0.65 -1.12
CA LEU A 86 -18.39 1.70 -1.54
C LEU A 86 -18.84 3.08 -1.06
N SER A 87 -20.12 3.41 -1.21
CA SER A 87 -20.66 4.69 -0.76
C SER A 87 -20.56 4.87 0.75
N ARG A 88 -20.87 3.82 1.54
CA ARG A 88 -20.89 3.89 3.01
C ARG A 88 -19.50 3.79 3.62
N ALA A 89 -18.68 2.84 3.18
CA ALA A 89 -17.33 2.64 3.73
C ALA A 89 -16.33 3.66 3.16
N GLY A 90 -16.40 3.95 1.86
CA GLY A 90 -15.48 4.87 1.20
C GLY A 90 -15.55 6.30 1.75
N ALA A 91 -16.74 6.77 2.16
CA ALA A 91 -16.91 8.09 2.76
C ALA A 91 -16.25 8.23 4.16
N ARG A 92 -15.83 7.13 4.79
CA ARG A 92 -15.30 7.12 6.15
C ARG A 92 -13.78 6.99 6.22
N VAL A 93 -13.14 6.61 5.12
CA VAL A 93 -11.72 6.26 5.06
C VAL A 93 -10.95 7.24 4.20
N ASP A 94 -9.62 7.26 4.33
CA ASP A 94 -8.78 8.23 3.65
C ASP A 94 -8.70 7.97 2.13
N SER A 95 -8.95 6.73 1.68
CA SER A 95 -9.05 6.34 0.27
C SER A 95 -9.55 4.92 0.05
N VAL A 96 -10.01 4.65 -1.18
CA VAL A 96 -10.42 3.33 -1.66
C VAL A 96 -9.52 2.86 -2.80
N VAL A 97 -9.04 1.61 -2.74
CA VAL A 97 -8.13 1.04 -3.77
C VAL A 97 -8.73 -0.17 -4.48
N GLY A 98 -8.58 -0.25 -5.81
CA GLY A 98 -9.14 -1.35 -6.61
C GLY A 98 -8.26 -2.60 -6.69
N THR A 99 -8.88 -3.76 -6.96
CA THR A 99 -8.22 -5.05 -7.25
C THR A 99 -7.37 -5.05 -8.53
N GLU A 100 -7.49 -4.01 -9.34
CA GLU A 100 -6.65 -3.73 -10.51
C GLU A 100 -5.15 -3.73 -10.19
N VAL A 101 -4.77 -3.37 -8.96
CA VAL A 101 -3.38 -3.37 -8.51
C VAL A 101 -2.83 -4.79 -8.37
N ALA A 102 -3.60 -5.72 -7.81
CA ALA A 102 -3.19 -7.12 -7.68
C ALA A 102 -2.96 -7.76 -9.07
N ALA A 103 -3.91 -7.56 -10.00
CA ALA A 103 -3.76 -8.02 -11.37
C ALA A 103 -2.55 -7.38 -12.10
N ALA A 104 -2.25 -6.11 -11.82
CA ALA A 104 -1.06 -5.44 -12.36
C ALA A 104 0.25 -6.00 -11.78
N VAL A 105 0.28 -6.33 -10.48
CA VAL A 105 1.44 -6.97 -9.83
C VAL A 105 1.66 -8.38 -10.38
N GLU A 106 0.60 -9.17 -10.54
CA GLU A 106 0.69 -10.50 -11.16
C GLU A 106 1.20 -10.42 -12.60
N ARG A 107 0.70 -9.45 -13.37
CA ARG A 107 1.18 -9.19 -14.73
C ARG A 107 2.65 -8.79 -14.75
N LEU A 108 3.09 -7.89 -13.85
CA LEU A 108 4.49 -7.51 -13.75
C LEU A 108 5.38 -8.72 -13.40
N SER A 109 4.93 -9.58 -12.48
CA SER A 109 5.65 -10.82 -12.12
C SER A 109 5.88 -11.73 -13.34
N ARG A 110 4.88 -11.86 -14.21
CA ARG A 110 4.93 -12.67 -15.42
C ARG A 110 5.78 -12.03 -16.53
N ASP A 111 5.59 -10.75 -16.78
CA ASP A 111 6.09 -10.07 -17.98
C ASP A 111 7.51 -9.50 -17.76
N ASP A 112 7.84 -9.06 -16.54
CA ASP A 112 9.17 -8.59 -16.15
C ASP A 112 9.54 -9.06 -14.72
N PRO A 113 9.96 -10.32 -14.57
CA PRO A 113 10.31 -10.90 -13.28
C PRO A 113 11.46 -10.17 -12.56
N THR A 114 12.33 -9.48 -13.32
CA THR A 114 13.45 -8.75 -12.75
C THR A 114 12.97 -7.49 -12.06
N THR A 115 12.16 -6.67 -12.75
CA THR A 115 11.55 -5.48 -12.14
C THR A 115 10.62 -5.86 -11.01
N PHE A 116 9.82 -6.91 -11.17
CA PHE A 116 9.01 -7.47 -10.09
C PHE A 116 9.85 -7.80 -8.85
N GLY A 117 10.99 -8.48 -9.02
CA GLY A 117 11.88 -8.83 -7.90
C GLY A 117 12.41 -7.62 -7.14
N TYR A 118 12.71 -6.51 -7.83
CA TYR A 118 13.10 -5.26 -7.18
C TYR A 118 11.95 -4.59 -6.43
N VAL A 119 10.74 -4.58 -7.00
CA VAL A 119 9.55 -4.05 -6.33
C VAL A 119 9.22 -4.88 -5.09
N ARG A 120 9.14 -6.21 -5.22
CA ARG A 120 8.84 -7.14 -4.13
C ARG A 120 9.72 -6.90 -2.90
N ARG A 121 11.02 -6.68 -3.09
CA ARG A 121 11.97 -6.52 -1.98
C ARG A 121 12.09 -5.11 -1.42
N HIS A 122 11.87 -4.07 -2.24
CA HIS A 122 12.31 -2.72 -1.90
C HIS A 122 11.24 -1.64 -2.03
N TRP A 123 9.98 -2.01 -2.30
CA TRP A 123 8.88 -1.03 -2.43
C TRP A 123 8.73 -0.14 -1.19
N ALA A 124 8.92 -0.69 0.02
CA ALA A 124 8.79 0.06 1.28
C ALA A 124 9.90 1.12 1.43
N GLU A 125 11.14 0.81 1.03
CA GLU A 125 12.21 1.80 0.98
C GLU A 125 11.97 2.87 -0.11
N ALA A 126 11.45 2.46 -1.28
CA ALA A 126 11.08 3.41 -2.32
C ALA A 126 10.01 4.40 -1.86
N LYS A 127 8.99 3.93 -1.14
CA LYS A 127 8.00 4.79 -0.47
C LYS A 127 8.67 5.77 0.48
N ARG A 128 9.49 5.28 1.43
CA ARG A 128 10.23 6.13 2.38
C ARG A 128 11.04 7.22 1.66
N GLY A 129 11.72 6.84 0.57
CA GLY A 129 12.52 7.77 -0.22
C GLY A 129 11.69 8.82 -0.92
N ILE A 130 10.55 8.44 -1.52
CA ILE A 130 9.62 9.36 -2.17
C ILE A 130 9.07 10.37 -1.16
N GLU A 131 8.59 9.89 -0.01
CA GLU A 131 7.95 10.72 1.02
C GLU A 131 8.93 11.64 1.76
N ALA A 132 10.21 11.25 1.84
CA ALA A 132 11.26 12.08 2.42
C ALA A 132 11.86 13.10 1.43
N CYS A 133 11.63 12.94 0.12
CA CYS A 133 12.24 13.79 -0.90
C CYS A 133 11.46 15.10 -1.08
N ASP A 134 12.14 16.23 -0.96
CA ASP A 134 11.57 17.58 -1.06
C ASP A 134 11.45 18.10 -2.51
N ARG A 135 11.84 17.30 -3.50
CA ARG A 135 11.87 17.69 -4.92
C ARG A 135 10.66 17.15 -5.67
N ASN A 136 10.08 17.98 -6.53
CA ASN A 136 8.99 17.54 -7.41
C ASN A 136 9.44 16.55 -8.49
N TYR A 137 10.63 16.75 -9.07
CA TYR A 137 11.12 15.98 -10.23
C TYR A 137 12.52 15.35 -10.04
N PRO A 138 12.73 14.51 -9.02
CA PRO A 138 14.04 13.97 -8.68
C PRO A 138 14.45 12.80 -9.59
N GLN A 139 15.76 12.58 -9.68
CA GLN A 139 16.36 11.32 -10.14
C GLN A 139 16.43 10.31 -8.99
N SER A 140 16.60 9.02 -9.29
CA SER A 140 16.70 7.97 -8.25
C SER A 140 17.80 8.26 -7.22
N LYS A 141 18.94 8.84 -7.63
CA LYS A 141 20.02 9.25 -6.72
C LYS A 141 19.59 10.34 -5.74
N GLN A 142 18.69 11.24 -6.15
CA GLN A 142 18.20 12.32 -5.29
C GLN A 142 17.14 11.80 -4.31
N VAL A 143 16.28 10.88 -4.76
CA VAL A 143 15.35 10.16 -3.86
C VAL A 143 16.14 9.34 -2.83
N HIS A 144 17.18 8.64 -3.28
CA HIS A 144 18.06 7.85 -2.41
C HIS A 144 18.77 8.71 -1.36
N ALA A 145 19.25 9.89 -1.76
CA ALA A 145 19.94 10.81 -0.85
C ALA A 145 19.05 11.41 0.25
N ALA A 146 17.72 11.31 0.13
CA ALA A 146 16.78 11.72 1.17
C ALA A 146 16.62 10.67 2.29
N LEU A 147 17.11 9.43 2.08
CA LEU A 147 17.05 8.36 3.06
C LEU A 147 18.18 8.52 4.11
N MET A 148 17.82 8.48 5.39
CA MET A 148 18.78 8.53 6.50
C MET A 148 19.65 7.27 6.58
N GLU A 149 19.07 6.10 6.29
CA GLU A 149 19.72 4.79 6.34
C GLU A 149 19.23 3.93 5.17
N PRO A 150 19.79 4.10 3.97
CA PRO A 150 19.37 3.33 2.81
C PRO A 150 19.93 1.90 2.84
N GLU A 151 19.04 0.93 2.63
CA GLU A 151 19.33 -0.49 2.49
C GLU A 151 19.78 -0.86 1.07
N THR A 152 19.43 -0.03 0.09
CA THR A 152 19.76 -0.23 -1.32
C THR A 152 20.74 0.79 -1.87
N THR A 153 21.21 0.58 -3.11
CA THR A 153 21.98 1.57 -3.86
C THR A 153 21.03 2.49 -4.65
N PRO A 154 21.46 3.70 -5.09
CA PRO A 154 20.68 4.53 -6.01
C PRO A 154 20.20 3.83 -7.28
N ARG A 155 20.96 2.84 -7.76
CA ARG A 155 20.62 2.03 -8.94
C ARG A 155 19.50 1.06 -8.63
N THR A 156 19.61 0.33 -7.53
CA THR A 156 18.58 -0.61 -7.06
C THR A 156 17.27 0.13 -6.76
N LEU A 157 17.35 1.26 -6.04
CA LEU A 157 16.19 2.12 -5.80
C LEU A 157 15.56 2.60 -7.12
N GLY A 158 16.38 2.98 -8.11
CA GLY A 158 15.90 3.36 -9.44
C GLY A 158 15.13 2.25 -10.16
N ALA A 159 15.58 1.00 -10.05
CA ALA A 159 14.86 -0.14 -10.61
C ALA A 159 13.50 -0.35 -9.92
N THR A 160 13.45 -0.22 -8.60
CA THR A 160 12.20 -0.26 -7.83
C THR A 160 11.25 0.88 -8.20
N LEU A 161 11.75 2.12 -8.32
CA LEU A 161 10.96 3.27 -8.73
C LEU A 161 10.40 3.09 -10.16
N SER A 162 11.19 2.51 -11.08
CA SER A 162 10.71 2.15 -12.41
C SER A 162 9.56 1.14 -12.36
N GLY A 163 9.64 0.15 -11.47
CA GLY A 163 8.54 -0.79 -11.26
C GLY A 163 7.28 -0.12 -10.68
N LEU A 164 7.44 0.83 -9.75
CA LEU A 164 6.32 1.63 -9.24
C LEU A 164 5.66 2.49 -10.32
N VAL A 165 6.44 2.96 -11.31
CA VAL A 165 5.88 3.61 -12.51
C VAL A 165 5.06 2.63 -13.34
N THR A 166 5.60 1.44 -13.63
CA THR A 166 4.85 0.40 -14.36
C THR A 166 3.55 0.01 -13.65
N LEU A 167 3.55 0.00 -12.32
CA LEU A 167 2.37 -0.29 -11.51
C LEU A 167 1.43 0.92 -11.34
N GLY A 168 1.78 2.09 -11.88
CA GLY A 168 0.98 3.31 -11.90
C GLY A 168 0.89 4.03 -10.55
N ALA A 169 1.83 3.76 -9.64
CA ALA A 169 1.92 4.41 -8.33
C ALA A 169 2.72 5.73 -8.39
N LEU A 170 3.46 5.94 -9.47
CA LEU A 170 4.32 7.09 -9.72
C LEU A 170 4.38 7.33 -11.23
N ASP A 171 4.65 8.56 -11.66
CA ASP A 171 4.87 8.87 -13.07
C ASP A 171 6.33 9.28 -13.33
N THR A 172 6.69 9.42 -14.61
CA THR A 172 7.98 10.01 -15.02
C THR A 172 7.77 11.39 -15.60
N TRP A 173 8.72 12.28 -15.33
CA TRP A 173 8.70 13.63 -15.85
C TRP A 173 9.57 13.77 -17.10
N GLY A 174 8.90 13.91 -18.24
CA GLY A 174 9.48 14.22 -19.54
C GLY A 174 10.19 13.05 -20.25
N ASN A 175 10.15 13.04 -21.58
CA ASN A 175 11.01 12.19 -22.41
C ASN A 175 12.42 12.77 -22.44
N THR A 176 13.20 12.52 -21.39
CA THR A 176 14.55 13.04 -21.27
C THR A 176 15.58 12.08 -21.88
N VAL A 177 16.58 12.61 -22.58
CA VAL A 177 17.72 11.86 -23.16
C VAL A 177 18.80 11.53 -22.09
N GLY A 178 18.40 11.41 -20.83
CA GLY A 178 19.30 11.29 -19.66
C GLY A 178 18.70 10.42 -18.55
N SER A 179 19.22 10.52 -17.33
CA SER A 179 18.69 9.75 -16.19
C SER A 179 17.25 10.10 -15.91
N THR A 180 16.37 9.08 -15.86
CA THR A 180 14.94 9.20 -15.60
C THR A 180 14.66 10.11 -14.41
N ARG A 181 13.76 11.07 -14.62
CA ARG A 181 13.18 11.89 -13.56
C ARG A 181 11.79 11.36 -13.24
N TYR A 182 11.52 11.22 -11.95
CA TYR A 182 10.22 10.78 -11.47
C TYR A 182 9.37 12.01 -11.13
N ASP A 183 8.07 11.93 -11.37
CA ASP A 183 7.13 12.97 -11.00
C ASP A 183 6.53 12.66 -9.63
N LEU A 184 7.11 13.21 -8.57
CA LEU A 184 6.58 13.03 -7.21
C LEU A 184 5.27 13.80 -6.98
N THR A 185 4.92 14.75 -7.85
CA THR A 185 3.65 15.48 -7.77
C THR A 185 2.47 14.61 -8.21
N ALA A 186 2.74 13.58 -9.00
CA ALA A 186 1.79 12.54 -9.41
C ALA A 186 1.85 11.29 -8.52
N TYR A 187 2.59 11.32 -7.42
CA TYR A 187 2.72 10.17 -6.52
C TYR A 187 1.37 9.76 -5.93
N ARG A 188 1.07 8.46 -6.00
CA ARG A 188 -0.16 7.86 -5.48
C ARG A 188 0.19 6.97 -4.28
N PRO A 189 0.15 7.49 -3.05
CA PRO A 189 0.51 6.73 -1.85
C PRO A 189 -0.36 5.48 -1.67
N ASP A 190 -1.66 5.60 -1.91
CA ASP A 190 -2.60 4.47 -1.86
C ASP A 190 -2.24 3.32 -2.78
N ARG A 191 -1.83 3.67 -4.00
CA ARG A 191 -1.47 2.68 -5.01
C ARG A 191 -0.17 1.99 -4.65
N THR A 192 0.78 2.71 -4.04
CA THR A 192 2.02 2.13 -3.51
C THR A 192 1.74 1.14 -2.38
N TRP A 193 0.81 1.48 -1.50
CA TRP A 193 0.36 0.61 -0.42
C TRP A 193 -0.34 -0.65 -0.93
N ALA A 194 -1.25 -0.51 -1.88
CA ALA A 194 -1.92 -1.66 -2.50
C ALA A 194 -0.94 -2.57 -3.25
N VAL A 195 0.13 -2.02 -3.83
CA VAL A 195 1.25 -2.83 -4.35
C VAL A 195 1.88 -3.65 -3.23
N GLY A 196 2.20 -3.02 -2.09
CA GLY A 196 2.73 -3.71 -0.91
C GLY A 196 1.83 -4.84 -0.40
N ALA A 197 0.52 -4.60 -0.33
CA ALA A 197 -0.48 -5.60 0.08
C ALA A 197 -0.55 -6.77 -0.92
N ALA A 198 -0.64 -6.48 -2.22
CA ALA A 198 -0.66 -7.51 -3.26
C ALA A 198 0.60 -8.39 -3.25
N LEU A 199 1.77 -7.81 -2.97
CA LEU A 199 3.03 -8.56 -2.84
C LEU A 199 3.02 -9.49 -1.63
N ALA A 200 2.50 -9.04 -0.48
CA ALA A 200 2.37 -9.87 0.71
C ALA A 200 1.36 -11.02 0.52
N ALA A 201 0.32 -10.81 -0.29
CA ALA A 201 -0.61 -11.87 -0.70
C ALA A 201 0.11 -12.97 -1.49
N THR A 202 0.94 -12.59 -2.48
CA THR A 202 1.69 -13.56 -3.29
C THR A 202 2.71 -14.38 -2.48
N ASP A 203 3.22 -13.84 -1.36
CA ASP A 203 4.12 -14.57 -0.46
C ASP A 203 3.40 -15.63 0.40
N SER A 204 2.07 -15.56 0.51
CA SER A 204 1.27 -16.47 1.33
C SER A 204 0.73 -17.68 0.56
N ASP A 205 0.77 -17.63 -0.77
CA ASP A 205 0.30 -18.68 -1.68
C ASP A 205 1.42 -19.65 -2.14
N ASP A 206 2.69 -19.37 -1.78
CA ASP A 206 3.88 -20.22 -1.98
C ASP A 206 4.29 -20.97 -0.69
#